data_AF-A0A5E3X6V8-F1
#
_entry.id   AF-A0A5E3X6V8-F1
#
_cell.length_a   1.000
_cell.length_b   1.000
_cell.length_c   1.000
_cell.angle_alpha   90.00
_cell.angle_beta   90.00
_cell.angle_gamma   90.00
#
_symmetry.space_group_name_H-M   'P 1'
#
loop_
_entity.id
_entity.type
_entity.pdbx_description
1 polymer ?
#
loop_
_entity_poly.entity_id
_entity_poly.type
_entity_poly.pdbx_seq_one_letter_code
_entity_poly.pdbx_strand_id
1 'polypeptide(L)'
;MRLSHKAPSPKPTRLLGTDYDRELQVLWSNDLRGGYNDHAFLDDCTAAFTSVASAARTIRELRFAARTHYAPISPLFLRHCFSSWTSVERIYAEGTIAAHCLVSALEAVPRGMEPLFPRLNELILIDAHFEQDGLGAKGALGAQLLGMLAERRDAGFALKTLRLSDVEALRRETMWWNLISDMVSVIPLHA
;
A
#
# COMPACT_ATOMS: atom_id res chain seq x y z
N MET A 1 -11.62 -41.55 10.23
CA MET A 1 -10.77 -40.52 10.85
C MET A 1 -11.24 -39.16 10.34
N ARG A 2 -12.06 -38.43 11.09
CA ARG A 2 -12.54 -37.09 10.70
C ARG A 2 -11.43 -36.07 10.98
N LEU A 3 -10.79 -35.58 9.94
CA LEU A 3 -9.83 -34.48 10.04
C LEU A 3 -10.63 -33.19 10.21
N SER A 4 -10.73 -32.73 11.47
CA SER A 4 -11.23 -31.41 11.80
C SER A 4 -10.19 -30.38 11.35
N HIS A 5 -10.39 -29.80 10.16
CA HIS A 5 -9.63 -28.65 9.70
C HIS A 5 -10.07 -27.41 10.50
N LYS A 6 -9.32 -27.09 11.54
CA LYS A 6 -9.44 -25.81 12.24
C LYS A 6 -8.75 -24.77 11.35
N ALA A 7 -9.54 -24.08 10.52
CA ALA A 7 -9.04 -22.97 9.72
C ALA A 7 -8.43 -21.92 10.66
N PRO A 8 -7.22 -21.40 10.37
CA PRO A 8 -6.71 -20.24 11.09
C PRO A 8 -7.64 -19.06 10.77
N SER A 9 -8.28 -18.50 11.79
CA SER A 9 -9.06 -17.27 11.66
C SER A 9 -8.11 -16.13 11.27
N PRO A 10 -8.49 -15.24 10.33
CA PRO A 10 -7.78 -13.98 10.15
C PRO A 10 -7.63 -13.31 11.52
N LYS A 11 -6.41 -12.87 11.85
CA LYS A 11 -6.20 -12.11 13.10
C LYS A 11 -7.12 -10.88 13.03
N PRO A 12 -7.88 -10.59 14.10
CA PRO A 12 -8.89 -9.55 14.04
C PRO A 12 -8.26 -8.20 13.69
N THR A 13 -8.87 -7.50 12.74
CA THR A 13 -8.60 -6.08 12.48
C THR A 13 -8.75 -5.33 13.78
N ARG A 14 -7.67 -4.73 14.29
CA ARG A 14 -7.71 -4.00 15.56
C ARG A 14 -7.78 -2.51 15.25
N LEU A 15 -8.93 -1.91 15.51
CA LEU A 15 -9.05 -0.46 15.64
C LEU A 15 -8.27 -0.06 16.89
N LEU A 16 -7.17 0.66 16.72
CA LEU A 16 -6.46 1.29 17.84
C LEU A 16 -7.10 2.66 18.04
N GLY A 17 -7.92 2.77 19.07
CA GLY A 17 -8.56 4.03 19.43
C GLY A 17 -7.57 4.92 20.17
N THR A 18 -7.15 6.01 19.53
CA THR A 18 -6.74 7.22 20.23
C THR A 18 -7.51 8.38 19.63
N ASP A 19 -7.96 9.28 20.49
CA ASP A 19 -8.90 10.35 20.19
C ASP A 19 -8.58 11.12 18.89
N TYR A 20 -9.64 11.37 18.12
CA TYR A 20 -9.74 12.15 16.87
C TYR A 20 -8.99 11.67 15.61
N ASP A 21 -7.96 10.83 15.70
CA ASP A 21 -7.33 10.17 14.55
C ASP A 21 -7.45 8.65 14.69
N ARG A 22 -8.40 8.05 13.96
CA ARG A 22 -8.58 6.59 13.96
C ARG A 22 -7.48 5.96 13.12
N GLU A 23 -6.45 5.46 13.78
CA GLU A 23 -5.43 4.61 13.18
C GLU A 23 -6.03 3.20 12.97
N LEU A 24 -6.19 2.79 11.70
CA LEU A 24 -6.52 1.42 11.37
C LEU A 24 -5.24 0.67 10.99
N GLN A 25 -4.82 -0.24 11.87
CA GLN A 25 -3.80 -1.21 11.52
C GLN A 25 -4.46 -2.46 10.95
N VAL A 26 -4.28 -2.66 9.65
CA VAL A 26 -4.74 -3.87 8.95
C VAL A 26 -3.58 -4.84 8.95
N LEU A 27 -3.56 -5.72 9.96
CA LEU A 27 -2.54 -6.75 10.04
C LEU A 27 -2.85 -7.86 9.02
N TRP A 28 -2.16 -7.80 7.88
CA TRP A 28 -2.30 -8.79 6.84
C TRP A 28 -1.28 -9.91 7.02
N SER A 29 -1.71 -11.07 7.55
CA SER A 29 -0.86 -12.26 7.60
C SER A 29 -1.30 -13.24 6.52
N ASN A 30 -0.35 -13.59 5.64
CA ASN A 30 -0.52 -14.65 4.63
C ASN A 30 0.11 -15.97 5.11
N ASP A 31 0.03 -16.30 6.41
CA ASP A 31 0.36 -17.65 6.92
C ASP A 31 -0.68 -18.67 6.43
N LEU A 32 -0.82 -18.80 5.12
CA LEU A 32 -1.72 -19.69 4.42
C LEU A 32 -1.03 -21.05 4.33
N ARG A 33 -1.11 -21.83 5.40
CA ARG A 33 -0.80 -23.26 5.34
C ARG A 33 -1.88 -23.97 4.52
N GLY A 34 -1.55 -24.26 3.26
CA GLY A 34 -2.18 -25.29 2.43
C GLY A 34 -3.57 -24.95 1.89
N GLY A 35 -3.65 -24.68 0.58
CA GLY A 35 -4.90 -24.79 -0.20
C GLY A 35 -5.86 -23.61 -0.14
N TYR A 36 -5.46 -22.50 0.48
CA TYR A 36 -6.26 -21.28 0.51
C TYR A 36 -6.12 -20.57 -0.84
N ASN A 37 -7.19 -20.57 -1.65
CA ASN A 37 -7.19 -20.00 -2.99
C ASN A 37 -7.42 -18.48 -2.95
N ASP A 38 -7.00 -17.79 -4.01
CA ASP A 38 -7.10 -16.33 -4.11
C ASP A 38 -8.55 -15.84 -3.91
N HIS A 39 -9.56 -16.58 -4.39
CA HIS A 39 -10.97 -16.18 -4.24
C HIS A 39 -11.47 -16.18 -2.80
N ALA A 40 -11.19 -17.22 -2.02
CA ALA A 40 -11.59 -17.28 -0.60
C ALA A 40 -10.90 -16.17 0.22
N PHE A 41 -9.66 -15.86 -0.14
CA PHE A 41 -8.92 -14.75 0.43
C PHE A 41 -9.51 -13.39 0.06
N LEU A 42 -9.93 -13.21 -1.20
CA LEU A 42 -10.61 -12.01 -1.67
C LEU A 42 -11.92 -11.77 -0.90
N ASP A 43 -12.70 -12.82 -0.68
CA ASP A 43 -13.97 -12.75 0.05
C ASP A 43 -13.75 -12.37 1.52
N ASP A 44 -12.77 -13.00 2.19
CA ASP A 44 -12.46 -12.72 3.60
C ASP A 44 -11.91 -11.30 3.79
N CYS A 45 -11.05 -10.82 2.86
CA CYS A 45 -10.60 -9.43 2.89
C CYS A 45 -11.76 -8.46 2.62
N THR A 46 -12.58 -8.72 1.61
CA THR A 46 -13.73 -7.87 1.28
C THR A 46 -14.70 -7.79 2.44
N ALA A 47 -14.97 -8.90 3.12
CA ALA A 47 -15.79 -8.95 4.32
C ALA A 47 -15.18 -8.12 5.47
N ALA A 48 -13.87 -8.27 5.71
CA ALA A 48 -13.17 -7.49 6.73
C ALA A 48 -13.21 -5.98 6.42
N PHE A 49 -12.94 -5.56 5.19
CA PHE A 49 -12.96 -4.14 4.80
C PHE A 49 -14.37 -3.56 4.77
N THR A 50 -15.37 -4.34 4.35
CA THR A 50 -16.78 -3.94 4.40
C THR A 50 -17.24 -3.75 5.84
N SER A 51 -16.78 -4.60 6.77
CA SER A 51 -17.13 -4.49 8.19
C SER A 51 -16.65 -3.16 8.82
N VAL A 52 -15.57 -2.57 8.30
CA VAL A 52 -15.03 -1.29 8.74
C VAL A 52 -15.36 -0.13 7.77
N ALA A 53 -16.17 -0.36 6.74
CA ALA A 53 -16.51 0.64 5.73
C ALA A 53 -17.24 1.86 6.34
N SER A 54 -17.98 1.68 7.44
CA SER A 54 -18.59 2.79 8.17
C SER A 54 -17.55 3.74 8.78
N ALA A 55 -16.33 3.26 9.07
CA ALA A 55 -15.20 4.05 9.52
C ALA A 55 -14.34 4.60 8.37
N ALA A 56 -14.52 4.14 7.13
CA ALA A 56 -13.71 4.54 5.97
C ALA A 56 -13.60 6.06 5.76
N ARG A 57 -14.67 6.81 6.10
CA ARG A 57 -14.71 8.28 6.01
C ARG A 57 -13.89 8.99 7.10
N THR A 58 -13.49 8.28 8.14
CA THR A 58 -12.72 8.81 9.27
C THR A 58 -11.28 8.35 9.30
N ILE A 59 -10.93 7.34 8.50
CA ILE A 59 -9.57 6.80 8.48
C ILE A 59 -8.69 7.73 7.66
N ARG A 60 -7.66 8.27 8.33
CA ARG A 60 -6.63 9.14 7.74
C ARG A 60 -5.35 8.40 7.44
N GLU A 61 -5.08 7.30 8.14
CA GLU A 61 -3.84 6.54 8.05
C GLU A 61 -4.10 5.07 7.72
N LEU A 62 -3.29 4.53 6.80
CA LEU A 62 -3.23 3.10 6.50
C LEU A 62 -1.82 2.58 6.69
N ARG A 63 -1.68 1.41 7.32
CA ARG A 63 -0.37 0.76 7.50
C ARG A 63 -0.38 -0.64 6.90
N PHE A 64 0.57 -0.88 6.00
CA PHE A 64 0.85 -2.16 5.38
C PHE A 64 2.15 -2.70 5.98
N ALA A 65 2.04 -3.74 6.81
CA ALA A 65 3.18 -4.36 7.46
C ALA A 65 4.08 -5.12 6.48
N ALA A 66 5.32 -5.38 6.91
CA ALA A 66 6.28 -6.19 6.17
C ALA A 66 5.69 -7.54 5.74
N ARG A 67 5.85 -7.85 4.46
CA ARG A 67 5.42 -9.13 3.87
C ARG A 67 6.62 -10.03 3.63
N THR A 68 6.54 -11.25 4.13
CA THR A 68 7.56 -12.29 3.90
C THR A 68 7.34 -13.06 2.59
N HIS A 69 6.15 -12.97 2.00
CA HIS A 69 5.79 -13.66 0.76
C HIS A 69 5.11 -12.73 -0.24
N TYR A 70 5.52 -12.85 -1.50
CA TYR A 70 4.86 -12.17 -2.60
C TYR A 70 3.54 -12.87 -2.91
N ALA A 71 2.43 -12.28 -2.47
CA ALA A 71 1.15 -12.47 -3.16
C ALA A 71 0.85 -11.16 -3.89
N PRO A 72 0.64 -11.18 -5.22
CA PRO A 72 0.36 -9.97 -5.97
C PRO A 72 -0.99 -9.42 -5.52
N ILE A 73 -0.96 -8.42 -4.64
CA ILE A 73 -2.14 -7.60 -4.37
C ILE A 73 -2.36 -6.83 -5.67
N SER A 74 -3.37 -7.23 -6.44
CA SER A 74 -3.66 -6.55 -7.70
C SER A 74 -4.17 -5.13 -7.41
N PRO A 75 -3.85 -4.14 -8.25
CA PRO A 75 -4.43 -2.79 -8.14
C PRO A 75 -5.96 -2.81 -8.07
N LEU A 76 -6.59 -3.71 -8.83
CA LEU A 76 -8.03 -3.93 -8.84
C LEU A 76 -8.56 -4.38 -7.47
N PHE A 77 -7.81 -5.23 -6.76
CA PHE A 77 -8.18 -5.68 -5.44
C PHE A 77 -8.22 -4.53 -4.43
N LEU A 78 -7.15 -3.71 -4.36
CA LEU A 78 -7.12 -2.58 -3.43
C LEU A 78 -8.21 -1.57 -3.77
N ARG A 79 -8.49 -1.34 -5.06
CA ARG A 79 -9.61 -0.51 -5.48
C ARG A 79 -10.96 -1.05 -5.02
N HIS A 80 -11.19 -2.36 -5.10
CA HIS A 80 -12.43 -2.94 -4.62
C HIS A 80 -12.62 -2.71 -3.11
N CYS A 81 -11.59 -3.00 -2.33
CA CYS A 81 -11.64 -2.92 -0.87
C CYS A 81 -11.69 -1.47 -0.34
N PHE A 82 -11.01 -0.55 -1.02
CA PHE A 82 -10.78 0.81 -0.54
C PHE A 82 -11.49 1.90 -1.37
N SER A 83 -12.37 1.54 -2.29
CA SER A 83 -13.10 2.49 -3.14
C SER A 83 -13.82 3.60 -2.36
N SER A 84 -14.35 3.29 -1.18
CA SER A 84 -15.08 4.24 -0.31
C SER A 84 -14.17 5.05 0.63
N TRP A 85 -12.86 4.80 0.64
CA TRP A 85 -11.92 5.35 1.62
C TRP A 85 -11.29 6.63 1.09
N THR A 86 -12.12 7.66 0.93
CA THR A 86 -11.69 8.94 0.32
C THR A 86 -10.91 9.84 1.26
N SER A 87 -10.80 9.47 2.54
CA SER A 87 -10.26 10.29 3.61
C SER A 87 -8.81 10.00 3.98
N VAL A 88 -8.20 8.95 3.42
CA VAL A 88 -6.83 8.57 3.71
C VAL A 88 -5.87 9.65 3.22
N GLU A 89 -5.01 10.12 4.11
CA GLU A 89 -4.03 11.18 3.89
C GLU A 89 -2.59 10.65 3.94
N ARG A 90 -2.36 9.57 4.68
CA ARG A 90 -1.04 8.96 4.90
C ARG A 90 -1.09 7.45 4.74
N ILE A 91 -0.13 6.88 4.01
CA ILE A 91 0.02 5.43 3.90
C ILE A 91 1.45 5.02 4.23
N TYR A 92 1.58 4.02 5.09
CA TYR A 92 2.83 3.39 5.46
C TYR A 92 2.93 2.03 4.78
N ALA A 93 4.04 1.75 4.12
CA ALA A 93 4.37 0.43 3.59
C ALA A 93 5.74 0.01 4.11
N GLU A 94 5.77 -1.08 4.86
CA GLU A 94 6.98 -1.66 5.42
C GLU A 94 7.48 -2.82 4.55
N GLY A 95 8.77 -2.81 4.23
CA GLY A 95 9.42 -3.79 3.37
C GLY A 95 9.19 -3.57 1.87
N THR A 96 10.19 -3.97 1.07
CA THR A 96 10.21 -3.85 -0.40
C THR A 96 8.96 -4.43 -1.08
N ILE A 97 8.49 -5.61 -0.65
CA ILE A 97 7.33 -6.27 -1.28
C ILE A 97 6.05 -5.45 -1.09
N ALA A 98 5.82 -4.90 0.10
CA ALA A 98 4.64 -4.08 0.37
C ALA A 98 4.71 -2.76 -0.40
N ALA A 99 5.89 -2.14 -0.46
CA ALA A 99 6.12 -0.93 -1.23
C ALA A 99 5.76 -1.12 -2.71
N HIS A 100 6.27 -2.16 -3.37
CA HIS A 100 5.93 -2.47 -4.76
C HIS A 100 4.42 -2.71 -4.96
N CYS A 101 3.79 -3.51 -4.10
CA CYS A 101 2.36 -3.81 -4.21
C CYS A 101 1.51 -2.54 -4.10
N LEU A 102 1.82 -1.69 -3.11
CA LEU A 102 1.08 -0.47 -2.86
C LEU A 102 1.28 0.55 -3.98
N VAL A 103 2.53 0.79 -4.40
CA VAL A 103 2.82 1.74 -5.47
C VAL A 103 2.10 1.34 -6.75
N SER A 104 2.17 0.06 -7.15
CA SER A 104 1.42 -0.45 -8.31
C SER A 104 -0.10 -0.26 -8.18
N ALA A 105 -0.65 -0.29 -6.96
CA ALA A 105 -2.08 -0.10 -6.75
C ALA A 105 -2.52 1.37 -6.74
N LEU A 106 -1.58 2.26 -6.41
CA LEU A 106 -1.76 3.71 -6.47
C LEU A 106 -1.59 4.26 -7.88
N GLU A 107 -0.98 3.50 -8.80
CA GLU A 107 -1.02 3.77 -10.24
C GLU A 107 -2.49 3.85 -10.73
N ALA A 108 -2.75 4.82 -11.60
CA ALA A 108 -4.04 5.05 -12.21
C ALA A 108 -4.29 4.03 -13.32
N VAL A 109 -5.32 3.19 -13.16
CA VAL A 109 -5.72 2.22 -14.18
C VAL A 109 -7.25 2.21 -14.29
N PRO A 110 -7.85 2.17 -15.50
CA PRO A 110 -7.48 2.81 -16.78
C PRO A 110 -8.12 4.22 -16.90
N ARG A 111 -7.85 4.93 -18.01
CA ARG A 111 -8.33 6.30 -18.32
C ARG A 111 -9.79 6.53 -17.90
N GLY A 112 -10.00 7.54 -17.05
CA GLY A 112 -11.33 8.03 -16.65
C GLY A 112 -11.77 7.62 -15.24
N MET A 113 -11.02 6.78 -14.51
CA MET A 113 -11.28 6.53 -13.10
C MET A 113 -10.44 7.43 -12.19
N GLU A 114 -11.04 7.87 -11.08
CA GLU A 114 -10.31 8.60 -10.04
C GLU A 114 -9.22 7.72 -9.39
N PRO A 115 -8.07 8.30 -9.01
CA PRO A 115 -7.05 7.60 -8.23
C PRO A 115 -7.60 7.10 -6.89
N LEU A 116 -7.09 5.95 -6.44
CA LEU A 116 -7.38 5.49 -5.09
C LEU A 116 -6.81 6.51 -4.07
N PHE A 117 -7.55 6.75 -2.99
CA PHE A 117 -7.20 7.72 -1.95
C PHE A 117 -6.94 9.13 -2.50
N PRO A 118 -7.98 9.86 -2.93
CA PRO A 118 -7.84 11.21 -3.51
C PRO A 118 -7.17 12.21 -2.55
N ARG A 119 -7.25 12.00 -1.22
CA ARG A 119 -6.62 12.87 -0.21
C ARG A 119 -5.21 12.45 0.20
N LEU A 120 -4.67 11.39 -0.40
CA LEU A 120 -3.34 10.90 -0.06
C LEU A 120 -2.28 11.96 -0.40
N ASN A 121 -1.67 12.50 0.65
CA ASN A 121 -0.65 13.54 0.54
C ASN A 121 0.75 13.01 0.86
N GLU A 122 0.84 11.92 1.63
CA GLU A 122 2.10 11.39 2.11
C GLU A 122 2.17 9.86 1.99
N LEU A 123 3.24 9.39 1.37
CA LEU A 123 3.60 7.98 1.27
C LEU A 123 4.87 7.74 2.07
N ILE A 124 4.82 6.79 3.00
CA ILE A 124 5.93 6.44 3.88
C ILE A 124 6.38 5.02 3.54
N LEU A 125 7.58 4.89 2.99
CA LEU A 125 8.20 3.61 2.66
C LEU A 125 9.28 3.29 3.69
N ILE A 126 9.00 2.28 4.51
CA ILE A 126 9.88 1.81 5.57
C ILE A 126 10.63 0.58 5.04
N ASP A 127 11.95 0.61 5.05
CA ASP A 127 12.81 -0.51 4.65
C ASP A 127 12.52 -1.04 3.24
N ALA A 128 12.23 -0.12 2.32
CA ALA A 128 12.02 -0.42 0.91
C ALA A 128 13.32 -0.27 0.12
N HIS A 129 13.70 -1.32 -0.62
CA HIS A 129 14.87 -1.31 -1.48
C HIS A 129 14.50 -0.94 -2.92
N PHE A 130 15.21 0.03 -3.50
CA PHE A 130 14.93 0.57 -4.84
C PHE A 130 15.58 -0.23 -5.99
N GLU A 131 16.72 -0.87 -5.71
CA GLU A 131 17.55 -1.60 -6.68
C GLU A 131 17.12 -3.07 -6.88
N GLN A 132 16.38 -3.65 -5.93
CA GLN A 132 15.94 -5.03 -6.07
C GLN A 132 14.88 -5.12 -7.17
N ASP A 133 15.28 -5.64 -8.33
CA ASP A 133 14.42 -6.35 -9.29
C ASP A 133 13.82 -7.60 -8.64
N GLY A 134 13.12 -7.45 -7.52
CA GLY A 134 12.58 -8.57 -6.75
C GLY A 134 11.47 -9.33 -7.50
N LEU A 135 11.07 -8.87 -8.70
CA LEU A 135 9.81 -9.28 -9.33
C LEU A 135 9.90 -9.58 -10.83
N GLY A 136 11.08 -9.63 -11.44
CA GLY A 136 11.36 -10.22 -12.77
C GLY A 136 10.56 -9.72 -13.99
N ALA A 137 9.57 -8.84 -13.81
CA ALA A 137 8.64 -8.40 -14.85
C ALA A 137 8.05 -6.98 -14.65
N LYS A 138 8.19 -6.37 -13.46
CA LYS A 138 7.54 -5.09 -13.11
C LYS A 138 8.48 -3.88 -13.00
N GLY A 139 9.77 -4.06 -13.23
CA GLY A 139 10.79 -3.01 -13.15
C GLY A 139 11.12 -2.58 -11.71
N ALA A 140 12.17 -1.77 -11.60
CA ALA A 140 12.64 -1.21 -10.33
C ALA A 140 11.55 -0.37 -9.63
N LEU A 141 11.55 -0.35 -8.30
CA LEU A 141 10.58 0.42 -7.50
C LEU A 141 10.56 1.91 -7.88
N GLY A 142 11.73 2.46 -8.25
CA GLY A 142 11.86 3.84 -8.72
C GLY A 142 11.01 4.14 -9.96
N ALA A 143 10.94 3.21 -10.92
CA ALA A 143 10.13 3.38 -12.13
C ALA A 143 8.63 3.38 -11.81
N GLN A 144 8.19 2.50 -10.91
CA GLN A 144 6.79 2.44 -10.48
C GLN A 144 6.39 3.70 -9.70
N LEU A 145 7.26 4.17 -8.81
CA LEU A 145 7.04 5.41 -8.08
C LEU A 145 6.90 6.59 -9.04
N LEU A 146 7.76 6.67 -10.05
CA LEU A 146 7.69 7.72 -11.06
C LEU A 146 6.37 7.68 -11.83
N GLY A 147 5.96 6.50 -12.30
CA GLY A 147 4.68 6.29 -12.99
C GLY A 147 3.49 6.73 -12.13
N MET A 148 3.43 6.24 -10.90
CA MET A 148 2.39 6.58 -9.93
C MET A 148 2.34 8.08 -9.64
N LEU A 149 3.48 8.72 -9.41
CA LEU A 149 3.55 10.17 -9.15
C LEU A 149 3.05 10.99 -10.35
N ALA A 150 3.42 10.58 -11.56
CA ALA A 150 3.02 11.27 -12.79
C ALA A 150 1.52 11.19 -12.99
N GLU A 151 0.96 9.98 -12.91
CA GLU A 151 -0.46 9.76 -13.11
C GLU A 151 -1.32 10.46 -12.06
N ARG A 152 -0.89 10.44 -10.79
CA ARG A 152 -1.59 11.18 -9.73
C ARG A 152 -1.56 12.68 -9.96
N ARG A 153 -0.41 13.23 -10.37
CA ARG A 153 -0.29 14.65 -10.68
C ARG A 153 -1.18 15.05 -11.85
N ASP A 154 -1.17 14.26 -12.92
CA ASP A 154 -1.98 14.51 -14.13
C ASP A 154 -3.50 14.41 -13.82
N ALA A 155 -3.88 13.59 -12.85
CA ALA A 155 -5.26 13.48 -12.36
C ALA A 155 -5.64 14.58 -11.35
N GLY A 156 -4.73 15.47 -10.94
CA GLY A 156 -5.00 16.54 -9.97
C GLY A 156 -4.90 16.11 -8.50
N PHE A 157 -4.34 14.94 -8.21
CA PHE A 157 -4.22 14.35 -6.86
C PHE A 157 -2.75 14.11 -6.47
N ALA A 158 -1.89 15.10 -6.77
CA ALA A 158 -0.45 15.01 -6.57
C ALA A 158 -0.07 14.65 -5.11
N LEU A 159 0.88 13.72 -4.97
CA LEU A 159 1.49 13.42 -3.68
C LEU A 159 2.43 14.57 -3.28
N LYS A 160 2.39 14.99 -2.02
CA LYS A 160 3.23 16.09 -1.52
C LYS A 160 4.54 15.59 -0.93
N THR A 161 4.49 14.46 -0.23
CA THR A 161 5.63 13.96 0.54
C THR A 161 5.85 12.48 0.32
N LEU A 162 7.12 12.12 0.09
CA LEU A 162 7.62 10.75 0.09
C LEU A 162 8.62 10.62 1.23
N ARG A 163 8.28 9.85 2.27
CA ARG A 163 9.20 9.54 3.37
C ARG A 163 9.86 8.20 3.16
N LEU A 164 11.18 8.14 3.34
CA LEU A 164 11.98 6.94 3.14
C LEU A 164 12.85 6.64 4.37
N SER A 165 13.02 5.37 4.71
CA SER A 165 14.03 4.93 5.70
C SER A 165 15.45 5.31 5.26
N ASP A 166 15.77 5.16 3.97
CA ASP A 166 17.11 5.40 3.42
C ASP A 166 17.03 6.33 2.20
N VAL A 167 17.02 7.65 2.47
CA VAL A 167 17.07 8.68 1.42
C VAL A 167 18.42 8.67 0.68
N GLU A 168 19.50 8.28 1.35
CA GLU A 168 20.84 8.25 0.76
C GLU A 168 20.97 7.13 -0.28
N ALA A 169 20.30 5.99 -0.08
CA ALA A 169 20.15 4.99 -1.14
C ALA A 169 19.50 5.58 -2.40
N LEU A 170 18.41 6.34 -2.26
CA LEU A 170 17.79 6.99 -3.42
C LEU A 170 18.70 8.06 -4.04
N ARG A 171 19.43 8.85 -3.24
CA ARG A 171 20.37 9.87 -3.74
C ARG A 171 21.53 9.29 -4.54
N ARG A 172 22.00 8.09 -4.20
CA ARG A 172 23.04 7.38 -4.96
C ARG A 172 22.55 6.98 -6.36
N GLU A 173 21.25 6.74 -6.50
CA GLU A 173 20.58 6.52 -7.77
C GLU A 173 20.25 7.86 -8.47
N THR A 174 21.28 8.54 -9.01
CA THR A 174 21.17 9.91 -9.56
C THR A 174 19.99 10.13 -10.50
N MET A 175 19.69 9.15 -11.37
CA MET A 175 18.54 9.22 -12.27
C MET A 175 17.21 9.27 -11.51
N TRP A 176 17.00 8.35 -10.58
CA TRP A 176 15.76 8.25 -9.81
C TRP A 176 15.60 9.42 -8.85
N TRP A 177 16.68 9.84 -8.19
CA TRP A 177 16.68 11.01 -7.33
C TRP A 177 16.15 12.25 -8.06
N ASN A 178 16.74 12.58 -9.21
CA ASN A 178 16.35 13.78 -9.96
C ASN A 178 14.87 13.72 -10.37
N LEU A 179 14.44 12.61 -10.97
CA LEU A 179 13.07 12.47 -11.47
C LEU A 179 12.02 12.48 -10.35
N ILE A 180 12.30 11.81 -9.23
CA ILE A 180 11.35 11.72 -8.11
C ILE A 180 11.32 13.03 -7.32
N SER A 181 12.48 13.63 -7.03
CA SER A 181 12.57 14.87 -6.24
C SER A 181 11.97 16.09 -6.96
N ASP A 182 11.95 16.09 -8.28
CA ASP A 182 11.23 17.10 -9.09
C ASP A 182 9.70 17.02 -8.92
N MET A 183 9.17 15.89 -8.48
CA MET A 183 7.73 15.61 -8.44
C MET A 183 7.14 15.59 -7.02
N VAL A 184 7.95 15.25 -6.02
CA VAL A 184 7.52 15.12 -4.63
C VAL A 184 8.64 15.52 -3.67
N SER A 185 8.28 16.10 -2.52
CA SER A 185 9.27 16.35 -1.47
C SER A 185 9.71 15.04 -0.82
N VAL A 186 10.98 14.67 -1.01
CA VAL A 186 11.58 13.48 -0.39
C VAL A 186 12.17 13.85 0.97
N ILE A 187 11.72 13.18 2.03
CA ILE A 187 12.09 13.48 3.43
C ILE A 187 12.57 12.20 4.12
N PRO A 188 13.59 12.25 5.00
CA PRO A 188 13.95 11.11 5.82
C PRO A 188 12.82 10.72 6.79
N LEU A 189 12.70 9.44 7.12
CA LEU A 189 11.71 8.96 8.09
C LEU A 189 11.93 9.54 9.50
N HIS A 190 13.19 9.75 9.91
CA HIS A 190 13.59 10.22 11.25
C HIS A 190 14.18 11.64 11.25
N ALA A 191 13.67 12.52 10.39
CA ALA A 191 14.10 13.92 10.31
C ALA A 191 13.44 14.81 11.37
#